data_AF-A0A2K1QTD7-F1
#
_entry.id   AF-A0A2K1QTD7-F1
#
_cell.length_a   1.000
_cell.length_b   1.000
_cell.length_c   1.000
_cell.angle_alpha   90.00
_cell.angle_beta   90.00
_cell.angle_gamma   90.00
#
_symmetry.space_group_name_H-M   'P 1'
#
loop_
_entity.id
_entity.type
_entity.pdbx_description
1 polymer ?
#
loop_
_entity_poly.entity_id
_entity_poly.type
_entity_poly.pdbx_seq_one_letter_code
_entity_poly.pdbx_strand_id
1 'polypeptide(L)'
;MGSETTTPLPRIRACLFDMDGLLLDSEDKYTECTNAVLHEYGRPSLPWSVKAKLQGRPGPEAGKIFHDWAQLPISHEDFLARQLKHQAELFPTCAPLPGVETLLKNLKGTDRNEVPDRVYLALATSSRKETFEFKTAHLSELFSVFKQENKVLGDDVRIPKGRGKPCPDIYLLALETVNQGIRERRAKGSQEVEVKPEECLVFEDSVPGVEAGRRAGMQVLWVPHPGLLNEYKGKEKEVLAGSSGMEHAELNAAGDQSDMLKAPGKIDDGWGRRIETLEAFPYDVYGIKINDAASTGKL
;
A
#
# COMPACT_ATOMS: atom_id res chain seq x y z
N MET A 1 -22.18 -4.84 -34.22
CA MET A 1 -21.51 -4.25 -33.04
C MET A 1 -21.49 -5.33 -31.99
N GLY A 2 -20.36 -6.03 -31.85
CA GLY A 2 -20.24 -7.14 -30.92
C GLY A 2 -20.14 -6.60 -29.50
N SER A 3 -21.03 -7.04 -28.61
CA SER A 3 -20.88 -6.84 -27.18
C SER A 3 -19.63 -7.61 -26.73
N GLU A 4 -18.55 -6.91 -26.42
CA GLU A 4 -17.45 -7.50 -25.64
C GLU A 4 -18.04 -7.90 -24.29
N THR A 5 -18.36 -9.18 -24.15
CA THR A 5 -18.70 -9.78 -22.86
C THR A 5 -17.43 -9.77 -22.03
N THR A 6 -17.20 -8.71 -21.27
CA THR A 6 -16.14 -8.66 -20.26
C THR A 6 -16.42 -9.78 -19.26
N THR A 7 -15.56 -10.81 -19.25
CA THR A 7 -15.62 -11.86 -18.23
C THR A 7 -15.60 -11.19 -16.86
N PRO A 8 -16.56 -11.49 -15.96
CA PRO A 8 -16.56 -10.89 -14.63
C PRO A 8 -15.25 -11.21 -13.91
N LEU A 9 -14.68 -10.20 -13.26
CA LEU A 9 -13.42 -10.36 -12.53
C LEU A 9 -13.57 -11.38 -11.39
N PRO A 10 -12.49 -12.08 -11.01
CA PRO A 10 -12.54 -12.99 -9.87
C PRO A 10 -12.95 -12.24 -8.61
N ARG A 11 -13.72 -12.93 -7.77
CA ARG A 11 -14.15 -12.41 -6.49
C ARG A 11 -12.96 -12.28 -5.54
N ILE A 12 -13.00 -11.25 -4.69
CA ILE A 12 -11.94 -10.98 -3.73
C ILE A 12 -12.08 -11.88 -2.48
N ARG A 13 -10.96 -12.50 -2.10
CA ARG A 13 -10.81 -13.35 -0.91
C ARG A 13 -9.72 -12.84 0.04
N ALA A 14 -8.83 -11.97 -0.42
CA ALA A 14 -7.85 -11.28 0.42
C ALA A 14 -7.75 -9.80 0.06
N CYS A 15 -7.70 -8.96 1.09
CA CYS A 15 -7.40 -7.54 0.98
C CYS A 15 -6.03 -7.26 1.57
N LEU A 16 -5.12 -6.74 0.76
CA LEU A 16 -3.74 -6.42 1.14
C LEU A 16 -3.59 -4.90 1.15
N PHE A 17 -3.23 -4.35 2.30
CA PHE A 17 -3.24 -2.90 2.51
C PHE A 17 -1.82 -2.35 2.54
N ASP A 18 -1.56 -1.29 1.78
CA ASP A 18 -0.53 -0.34 2.20
C ASP A 18 -0.93 0.37 3.52
N MET A 19 -0.09 1.24 4.06
CA MET A 19 -0.36 1.98 5.29
C MET A 19 -0.23 3.49 5.11
N ASP A 20 0.88 3.93 4.54
CA ASP A 20 1.32 5.32 4.64
C ASP A 20 0.63 6.14 3.56
N GLY A 21 -0.22 7.08 3.95
CA GLY A 21 -1.06 7.84 3.01
C GLY A 21 -2.32 7.11 2.55
N LEU A 22 -2.54 5.87 3.01
CA LEU A 22 -3.75 5.09 2.76
C LEU A 22 -4.57 4.79 4.03
N LEU A 23 -3.94 4.16 5.03
CA LEU A 23 -4.58 3.88 6.31
C LEU A 23 -4.40 5.06 7.27
N LEU A 24 -3.27 5.74 7.18
CA LEU A 24 -2.90 6.87 8.04
C LEU A 24 -2.53 8.10 7.21
N ASP A 25 -2.75 9.28 7.79
CA ASP A 25 -2.30 10.59 7.26
C ASP A 25 -0.77 10.81 7.36
N SER A 26 0.02 9.75 7.52
CA SER A 26 1.45 9.81 7.80
C SER A 26 2.27 10.46 6.68
N GLU A 27 1.84 10.40 5.42
CA GLU A 27 2.48 11.08 4.29
C GLU A 27 2.48 12.62 4.45
N ASP A 28 1.45 13.18 5.08
CA ASP A 28 1.39 14.61 5.39
C ASP A 28 2.35 14.95 6.54
N LYS A 29 2.43 14.08 7.55
CA LYS A 29 3.42 14.22 8.64
C LYS A 29 4.86 14.13 8.13
N TYR A 30 5.15 13.21 7.20
CA TYR A 30 6.46 13.15 6.54
C TYR A 30 6.80 14.44 5.80
N THR A 31 5.81 15.00 5.11
CA THR A 31 5.96 16.25 4.35
C THR A 31 6.23 17.42 5.30
N GLU A 32 5.52 17.49 6.43
CA GLU A 32 5.72 18.50 7.48
C GLU A 32 7.13 18.40 8.08
N CYS A 33 7.54 17.21 8.53
CA CYS A 33 8.90 16.96 9.04
C CYS A 33 9.98 17.38 8.04
N THR A 34 9.79 17.04 6.77
CA THR A 34 10.76 17.35 5.70
C THR A 34 10.81 18.85 5.43
N ASN A 35 9.65 19.52 5.37
CA ASN A 35 9.56 20.96 5.12
C ASN A 35 10.17 21.78 6.26
N ALA A 36 9.99 21.35 7.51
CA ALA A 36 10.62 22.00 8.66
C ALA A 36 12.15 22.08 8.47
N VAL A 37 12.79 20.95 8.12
CA VAL A 37 14.24 20.93 7.85
C VAL A 37 14.59 21.73 6.59
N LEU A 38 13.83 21.64 5.50
CA LEU A 38 14.09 22.43 4.28
C LEU A 38 14.11 23.93 4.55
N HIS A 39 13.16 24.43 5.36
CA HIS A 39 13.02 25.85 5.67
C HIS A 39 14.18 26.39 6.50
N GLU A 40 14.80 25.58 7.37
CA GLU A 40 16.02 25.95 8.11
C GLU A 40 17.18 26.36 7.18
N TYR A 41 17.20 25.83 5.95
CA TYR A 41 18.23 26.10 4.94
C TYR A 41 17.73 26.97 3.78
N GLY A 42 16.59 27.66 3.95
CA GLY A 42 16.04 28.56 2.94
C GLY A 42 15.54 27.86 1.67
N ARG A 43 15.30 26.54 1.71
CA ARG A 43 14.70 25.80 0.60
C ARG A 43 13.17 25.99 0.60
N PRO A 44 12.53 25.98 -0.58
CA PRO A 44 11.07 25.94 -0.64
C PRO A 44 10.55 24.61 -0.07
N SER A 45 9.28 24.59 0.32
CA SER A 45 8.57 23.34 0.64
C SER A 45 8.67 22.33 -0.50
N LEU A 46 8.68 21.06 -0.15
CA LEU A 46 8.74 19.93 -1.08
C LEU A 46 7.60 20.01 -2.10
N PRO A 47 7.90 20.23 -3.39
CA PRO A 47 6.87 20.33 -4.42
C PRO A 47 6.30 18.95 -4.75
N TRP A 48 5.04 18.91 -5.19
CA TRP A 48 4.36 17.66 -5.56
C TRP A 48 5.08 16.89 -6.67
N SER A 49 5.70 17.58 -7.62
CA SER A 49 6.52 16.95 -8.68
C SER A 49 7.72 16.15 -8.17
N VAL A 50 8.17 16.43 -6.93
CA VAL A 50 9.19 15.64 -6.23
C VAL A 50 8.54 14.66 -5.26
N LYS A 51 7.58 15.10 -4.42
CA LYS A 51 6.85 14.23 -3.48
C LYS A 51 6.26 12.99 -4.17
N ALA A 52 5.65 13.17 -5.34
CA ALA A 52 5.09 12.09 -6.15
C ALA A 52 6.11 11.01 -6.56
N LYS A 53 7.41 11.35 -6.60
CA LYS A 53 8.49 10.40 -6.88
C LYS A 53 9.02 9.72 -5.63
N LEU A 54 8.77 10.27 -4.44
CA LEU A 54 9.20 9.70 -3.16
C LEU A 54 8.17 8.70 -2.61
N GLN A 55 6.89 9.07 -2.68
CA GLN A 55 5.77 8.37 -2.07
C GLN A 55 5.67 6.91 -2.56
N GLY A 56 5.54 5.98 -1.60
CA GLY A 56 5.43 4.54 -1.87
C GLY A 56 6.75 3.80 -2.15
N ARG A 57 7.90 4.49 -2.17
CA ARG A 57 9.21 3.84 -2.38
C ARG A 57 9.87 3.39 -1.08
N PRO A 58 10.79 2.42 -1.13
CA PRO A 58 11.69 2.15 -0.01
C PRO A 58 12.48 3.40 0.40
N GLY A 59 12.69 3.58 1.70
CA GLY A 59 13.36 4.75 2.27
C GLY A 59 14.71 5.12 1.63
N PRO A 60 15.63 4.17 1.34
CA PRO A 60 16.89 4.49 0.67
C PRO A 60 16.72 5.09 -0.73
N GLU A 61 15.78 4.58 -1.53
CA GLU A 61 15.50 5.08 -2.89
C GLU A 61 14.86 6.47 -2.86
N ALA A 62 13.83 6.63 -2.01
CA ALA A 62 13.20 7.94 -1.76
C ALA A 62 14.23 8.97 -1.26
N GLY A 63 15.11 8.57 -0.33
CA GLY A 63 16.17 9.42 0.21
C GLY A 63 17.10 9.94 -0.88
N LYS A 64 17.50 9.08 -1.83
CA LYS A 64 18.35 9.49 -2.96
C LYS A 64 17.68 10.58 -3.80
N ILE A 65 16.44 10.37 -4.23
CA ILE A 65 15.69 11.34 -5.05
C ILE A 65 15.52 12.66 -4.30
N PHE A 66 15.21 12.59 -3.00
CA PHE A 66 15.07 13.77 -2.15
C PHE A 66 16.37 14.57 -2.07
N HIS A 67 17.50 13.93 -1.73
CA HIS A 67 18.78 14.62 -1.57
C HIS A 67 19.30 15.20 -2.89
N ASP A 68 19.11 14.48 -3.99
CA ASP A 68 19.44 14.95 -5.34
C ASP A 68 18.70 16.27 -5.67
N TRP A 69 17.43 16.40 -5.27
CA TRP A 69 16.67 17.64 -5.44
C TRP A 69 17.01 18.71 -4.39
N ALA A 70 17.09 18.32 -3.11
CA ALA A 70 17.16 19.23 -1.98
C ALA A 70 18.49 19.97 -1.89
N GLN A 71 19.61 19.29 -2.20
CA GLN A 71 20.97 19.85 -2.20
C GLN A 71 21.28 20.65 -0.92
N LEU A 72 20.88 20.12 0.24
CA LEU A 72 21.12 20.78 1.53
C LEU A 72 22.62 20.76 1.88
N PRO A 73 23.16 21.82 2.48
CA PRO A 73 24.58 21.90 2.85
C PRO A 73 24.88 21.16 4.17
N ILE A 74 24.31 19.97 4.35
CA ILE A 74 24.50 19.12 5.53
C ILE A 74 24.68 17.66 5.10
N SER A 75 25.22 16.85 6.01
CA SER A 75 25.33 15.42 5.77
C SER A 75 23.95 14.74 5.77
N HIS A 76 23.86 13.56 5.15
CA HIS A 76 22.65 12.75 5.22
C HIS A 76 22.32 12.36 6.68
N GLU A 77 23.34 12.07 7.49
CA GLU A 77 23.17 11.75 8.91
C GLU A 77 22.57 12.92 9.68
N ASP A 78 23.07 14.14 9.47
CA ASP A 78 22.53 15.34 10.11
C ASP A 78 21.08 15.62 9.69
N PHE A 79 20.75 15.40 8.41
CA PHE A 79 19.38 15.53 7.91
C PHE A 79 18.46 14.53 8.61
N LEU A 80 18.85 13.25 8.68
CA LEU A 80 18.06 12.21 9.35
C LEU A 80 17.90 12.51 10.84
N ALA A 81 18.94 12.96 11.53
CA ALA A 81 18.88 13.32 12.94
C ALA A 81 17.90 14.47 13.20
N ARG A 82 17.83 15.46 12.30
CA ARG A 82 16.83 16.55 12.38
C ARG A 82 15.43 16.05 12.08
N GLN A 83 15.28 15.22 11.04
CA GLN A 83 14.00 14.65 10.66
C GLN A 83 13.42 13.81 11.81
N LEU A 84 14.24 12.99 12.48
CA LEU A 84 13.84 12.16 13.62
C LEU A 84 13.28 12.99 14.78
N LYS A 85 13.78 14.20 15.03
CA LYS A 85 13.23 15.10 16.05
C LYS A 85 11.80 15.54 15.72
N HIS A 86 11.55 15.93 14.48
CA HIS A 86 10.19 16.30 14.04
C HIS A 86 9.25 15.08 14.00
N GLN A 87 9.75 13.93 13.55
CA GLN A 87 8.99 12.68 13.57
C GLN A 87 8.60 12.31 15.00
N ALA A 88 9.50 12.51 15.98
CA ALA A 88 9.26 12.25 17.39
C ALA A 88 8.00 12.94 17.93
N GLU A 89 7.70 14.12 17.41
CA GLU A 89 6.55 14.93 17.79
C GLU A 89 5.31 14.58 16.97
N LEU A 90 5.47 14.36 15.65
CA LEU A 90 4.34 14.25 14.72
C LEU A 90 3.80 12.84 14.52
N PHE A 91 4.64 11.79 14.54
CA PHE A 91 4.17 10.41 14.27
C PHE A 91 3.21 9.85 15.33
N PRO A 92 3.36 10.16 16.63
CA PRO A 92 2.35 9.82 17.64
C PRO A 92 0.98 10.50 17.41
N THR A 93 0.89 11.46 16.48
CA THR A 93 -0.35 12.16 16.12
C THR A 93 -0.97 11.69 14.81
N CYS A 94 -0.36 10.68 14.15
CA CYS A 94 -0.94 10.08 12.95
C CYS A 94 -2.37 9.61 13.23
N ALA A 95 -3.27 9.87 12.29
CA ALA A 95 -4.70 9.58 12.41
C ALA A 95 -5.18 8.72 11.23
N PRO A 96 -6.21 7.89 11.44
CA PRO A 96 -6.82 7.14 10.36
C PRO A 96 -7.43 8.06 9.30
N LEU A 97 -7.24 7.72 8.03
CA LEU A 97 -7.88 8.46 6.92
C LEU A 97 -9.39 8.17 6.85
N PRO A 98 -10.19 9.04 6.19
CA PRO A 98 -11.64 8.87 6.07
C PRO A 98 -12.03 7.49 5.53
N GLY A 99 -12.92 6.81 6.25
CA GLY A 99 -13.45 5.48 5.91
C GLY A 99 -12.63 4.29 6.42
N VAL A 100 -11.37 4.47 6.84
CA VAL A 100 -10.47 3.39 7.26
C VAL A 100 -11.06 2.53 8.38
N GLU A 101 -11.52 3.15 9.46
CA GLU A 101 -12.05 2.41 10.61
C GLU A 101 -13.27 1.56 10.25
N THR A 102 -14.19 2.14 9.46
CA THR A 102 -15.41 1.44 9.01
C THR A 102 -15.05 0.30 8.06
N LEU A 103 -14.15 0.55 7.11
CA LEU A 103 -13.69 -0.46 6.15
C LEU A 103 -13.05 -1.66 6.87
N LEU A 104 -12.07 -1.40 7.75
CA LEU A 104 -11.36 -2.45 8.48
C LEU A 104 -12.31 -3.22 9.42
N LYS A 105 -13.23 -2.54 10.11
CA LYS A 105 -14.26 -3.18 10.94
C LYS A 105 -15.15 -4.12 10.12
N ASN A 106 -15.64 -3.66 8.97
CA ASN A 106 -16.51 -4.45 8.10
C ASN A 106 -15.79 -5.66 7.54
N LEU A 107 -14.58 -5.49 7.01
CA LEU A 107 -13.78 -6.60 6.47
C LEU A 107 -13.41 -7.60 7.57
N LYS A 108 -13.05 -7.13 8.76
CA LYS A 108 -12.82 -7.99 9.93
C LYS A 108 -14.08 -8.78 10.31
N GLY A 109 -15.26 -8.18 10.16
CA GLY A 109 -16.55 -8.83 10.36
C GLY A 109 -16.75 -10.09 9.50
N THR A 110 -16.10 -10.16 8.34
CA THR A 110 -16.16 -11.33 7.44
C THR A 110 -15.47 -12.57 8.02
N ASP A 111 -14.70 -12.47 9.12
CA ASP A 111 -14.14 -13.64 9.82
C ASP A 111 -15.24 -14.62 10.25
N ARG A 112 -16.44 -14.09 10.53
CA ARG A 112 -17.65 -14.84 10.90
C ARG A 112 -18.33 -15.52 9.72
N ASN A 113 -17.98 -15.17 8.49
CA ASN A 113 -18.53 -15.79 7.31
C ASN A 113 -17.96 -17.22 7.16
N GLU A 114 -18.78 -18.10 6.61
CA GLU A 114 -18.30 -19.41 6.17
C GLU A 114 -17.35 -19.25 4.98
N VAL A 115 -16.48 -20.24 4.79
CA VAL A 115 -15.70 -20.34 3.56
C VAL A 115 -16.70 -20.61 2.42
N PRO A 116 -16.65 -19.86 1.30
CA PRO A 116 -15.52 -19.03 0.92
C PRO A 116 -15.66 -17.55 1.33
N ASP A 117 -16.81 -17.06 1.79
CA ASP A 117 -17.17 -15.64 1.97
C ASP A 117 -16.34 -14.84 2.99
N ARG A 118 -15.41 -15.48 3.70
CA ARG A 118 -14.39 -14.82 4.53
C ARG A 118 -13.38 -14.06 3.66
N VAL A 119 -13.00 -12.85 4.10
CA VAL A 119 -11.92 -12.06 3.49
C VAL A 119 -10.72 -11.97 4.43
N TYR A 120 -9.55 -12.40 3.97
CA TYR A 120 -8.31 -12.29 4.75
C TYR A 120 -7.70 -10.90 4.63
N LEU A 121 -7.08 -10.44 5.72
CA LEU A 121 -6.42 -9.14 5.79
C LEU A 121 -4.91 -9.31 6.00
N ALA A 122 -4.12 -8.54 5.25
CA ALA A 122 -2.69 -8.39 5.45
C ALA A 122 -2.26 -6.93 5.28
N LEU A 123 -1.21 -6.55 5.98
CA LEU A 123 -0.56 -5.25 5.89
C LEU A 123 0.76 -5.41 5.14
N ALA A 124 1.04 -4.51 4.21
CA ALA A 124 2.21 -4.51 3.35
C ALA A 124 2.76 -3.07 3.21
N THR A 125 3.59 -2.64 4.16
CA THR A 125 4.13 -1.28 4.22
C THR A 125 5.63 -1.25 3.94
N SER A 126 6.10 -0.19 3.27
CA SER A 126 7.52 0.10 3.11
C SER A 126 8.16 0.71 4.38
N SER A 127 7.37 1.02 5.41
CA SER A 127 7.86 1.44 6.72
C SER A 127 8.63 0.30 7.41
N ARG A 128 9.78 0.63 7.98
CA ARG A 128 10.53 -0.27 8.86
C ARG A 128 9.80 -0.47 10.18
N LYS A 129 10.12 -1.55 10.90
CA LYS A 129 9.48 -1.88 12.18
C LYS A 129 9.40 -0.72 13.18
N GLU A 130 10.51 -0.05 13.44
CA GLU A 130 10.56 1.07 14.40
C GLU A 130 9.62 2.20 13.99
N THR A 131 9.65 2.58 12.71
CA THR A 131 8.81 3.66 12.17
C THR A 131 7.33 3.27 12.12
N PHE A 132 7.02 2.00 11.82
CA PHE A 132 5.67 1.45 11.93
C PHE A 132 5.16 1.58 13.36
N GLU A 133 5.88 1.04 14.34
CA GLU A 133 5.50 1.09 15.75
C GLU A 133 5.27 2.52 16.21
N PHE A 134 6.13 3.43 15.77
CA PHE A 134 6.06 4.83 16.18
C PHE A 134 4.82 5.58 15.64
N LYS A 135 4.30 5.19 14.47
CA LYS A 135 3.06 5.73 13.90
C LYS A 135 1.80 5.05 14.44
N THR A 136 1.91 3.83 14.96
CA THR A 136 0.73 2.99 15.24
C THR A 136 0.54 2.62 16.70
N ALA A 137 1.49 2.92 17.60
CA ALA A 137 1.43 2.49 19.00
C ALA A 137 0.15 2.96 19.72
N HIS A 138 -0.35 4.16 19.43
CA HIS A 138 -1.60 4.70 19.96
C HIS A 138 -2.86 4.21 19.22
N LEU A 139 -2.69 3.46 18.13
CA LEU A 139 -3.76 2.93 17.27
C LEU A 139 -3.78 1.39 17.28
N SER A 140 -3.33 0.77 18.37
CA SER A 140 -3.21 -0.69 18.50
C SER A 140 -4.52 -1.43 18.18
N GLU A 141 -5.65 -0.92 18.63
CA GLU A 141 -6.98 -1.48 18.36
C GLU A 141 -7.31 -1.48 16.86
N LEU A 142 -7.02 -0.40 16.15
CA LEU A 142 -7.28 -0.30 14.71
C LEU A 142 -6.44 -1.32 13.92
N PHE A 143 -5.17 -1.48 14.27
CA PHE A 143 -4.26 -2.40 13.60
C PHE A 143 -4.38 -3.86 14.09
N SER A 144 -5.19 -4.14 15.11
CA SER A 144 -5.44 -5.49 15.64
C SER A 144 -6.14 -6.41 14.63
N VAL A 145 -6.81 -5.83 13.61
CA VAL A 145 -7.45 -6.59 12.53
C VAL A 145 -6.43 -7.40 11.71
N PHE A 146 -5.20 -6.90 11.61
CA PHE A 146 -4.09 -7.58 10.96
C PHE A 146 -3.37 -8.49 11.96
N LYS A 147 -3.38 -9.80 11.68
CA LYS A 147 -2.60 -10.76 12.45
C LYS A 147 -1.12 -10.44 12.35
N GLN A 148 -0.36 -10.72 13.42
CA GLN A 148 1.05 -10.34 13.48
C GLN A 148 1.88 -10.98 12.36
N GLU A 149 1.59 -12.23 12.01
CA GLU A 149 2.20 -12.95 10.90
C GLU A 149 1.86 -12.38 9.52
N ASN A 150 0.75 -11.65 9.40
CA ASN A 150 0.26 -11.03 8.16
C ASN A 150 0.71 -9.57 8.01
N LYS A 151 1.61 -9.08 8.87
CA LYS A 151 2.23 -7.75 8.73
C LYS A 151 3.59 -7.90 8.07
N VAL A 152 3.70 -7.44 6.83
CA VAL A 152 4.94 -7.36 6.07
C VAL A 152 5.41 -5.91 6.11
N LEU A 153 6.58 -5.69 6.72
CA LEU A 153 7.18 -4.36 6.91
C LEU A 153 8.38 -4.18 5.96
N GLY A 154 8.85 -2.96 5.80
CA GLY A 154 9.88 -2.60 4.82
C GLY A 154 11.28 -3.18 5.09
N ASP A 155 11.54 -3.63 6.31
CA ASP A 155 12.76 -4.33 6.72
C ASP A 155 12.57 -5.84 6.89
N ASP A 156 11.48 -6.41 6.35
CA ASP A 156 11.26 -7.84 6.29
C ASP A 156 12.31 -8.53 5.40
N VAL A 157 13.15 -9.36 6.02
CA VAL A 157 14.28 -10.06 5.37
C VAL A 157 13.85 -11.03 4.28
N ARG A 158 12.56 -11.39 4.21
CA ARG A 158 12.00 -12.25 3.16
C ARG A 158 11.82 -11.49 1.84
N ILE A 159 11.84 -10.16 1.87
CA ILE A 159 11.86 -9.32 0.66
C ILE A 159 13.30 -9.25 0.15
N PRO A 160 13.58 -9.68 -1.10
CA PRO A 160 14.93 -9.57 -1.65
C PRO A 160 15.42 -8.12 -1.69
N LYS A 161 16.72 -7.90 -1.45
CA LYS A 161 17.31 -6.56 -1.49
C LYS A 161 17.11 -5.92 -2.86
N GLY A 162 16.68 -4.66 -2.88
CA GLY A 162 16.37 -3.92 -4.11
C GLY A 162 15.04 -4.32 -4.77
N ARG A 163 14.23 -5.15 -4.11
CA ARG A 163 12.92 -5.59 -4.61
C ARG A 163 11.74 -5.04 -3.80
N GLY A 164 11.88 -3.82 -3.30
CA GLY A 164 10.74 -3.04 -2.81
C GLY A 164 9.87 -2.53 -3.96
N LYS A 165 8.76 -1.87 -3.64
CA LYS A 165 7.86 -1.26 -4.64
C LYS A 165 8.69 -0.37 -5.60
N PRO A 166 8.52 -0.49 -6.93
CA PRO A 166 7.39 -1.09 -7.65
C PRO A 166 7.49 -2.61 -7.90
N CYS A 167 8.46 -3.31 -7.34
CA CYS A 167 8.50 -4.77 -7.42
C CYS A 167 7.32 -5.40 -6.66
N PRO A 168 6.75 -6.52 -7.16
CA PRO A 168 5.55 -7.13 -6.58
C PRO A 168 5.81 -7.88 -5.27
N ASP A 169 7.07 -8.05 -4.87
CA ASP A 169 7.53 -8.97 -3.84
C ASP A 169 6.85 -8.75 -2.48
N ILE A 170 6.59 -7.49 -2.08
CA ILE A 170 5.92 -7.20 -0.80
C ILE A 170 4.47 -7.73 -0.77
N TYR A 171 3.72 -7.61 -1.88
CA TYR A 171 2.35 -8.11 -1.97
C TYR A 171 2.28 -9.61 -2.16
N LEU A 172 3.22 -10.18 -2.93
CA LEU A 172 3.35 -11.64 -3.04
C LEU A 172 3.67 -12.26 -1.68
N LEU A 173 4.55 -11.62 -0.90
CA LEU A 173 4.86 -12.03 0.47
C LEU A 173 3.66 -11.87 1.40
N ALA A 174 2.89 -10.78 1.31
CA ALA A 174 1.68 -10.59 2.09
C ALA A 174 0.58 -11.62 1.77
N LEU A 175 0.46 -12.02 0.50
CA LEU A 175 -0.41 -13.15 0.12
C LEU A 175 0.13 -14.48 0.67
N GLU A 176 1.44 -14.69 0.63
CA GLU A 176 2.07 -15.90 1.14
C GLU A 176 1.88 -16.08 2.66
N THR A 177 1.91 -15.01 3.46
CA THR A 177 1.62 -15.09 4.90
C THR A 177 0.16 -15.51 5.16
N VAL A 178 -0.78 -14.98 4.38
CA VAL A 178 -2.19 -15.40 4.40
C VAL A 178 -2.32 -16.89 4.06
N ASN A 179 -1.68 -17.32 2.97
CA ASN A 179 -1.73 -18.72 2.50
C ASN A 179 -1.04 -19.68 3.47
N GLN A 180 0.02 -19.26 4.14
CA GLN A 180 0.65 -20.04 5.21
C GLN A 180 -0.34 -20.31 6.35
N GLY A 181 -1.07 -19.29 6.80
CA GLY A 181 -2.12 -19.48 7.81
C GLY A 181 -3.25 -20.39 7.33
N ILE A 182 -3.59 -20.37 6.04
CA ILE A 182 -4.56 -21.30 5.43
C ILE A 182 -4.03 -22.74 5.50
N ARG A 183 -2.78 -22.98 5.10
CA ARG A 183 -2.14 -24.31 5.17
C ARG A 183 -2.13 -24.87 6.59
N GLU A 184 -1.85 -24.02 7.59
CA GLU A 184 -1.88 -24.42 9.00
C GLU A 184 -3.28 -24.81 9.49
N ARG A 185 -4.33 -24.10 9.05
CA ARG A 185 -5.72 -24.48 9.35
C ARG A 185 -6.13 -25.74 8.61
N ARG A 186 -5.67 -25.93 7.37
CA ARG A 186 -5.90 -27.14 6.58
C ARG A 186 -5.27 -28.37 7.24
N ALA A 187 -4.06 -28.23 7.78
CA ALA A 187 -3.42 -29.29 8.58
C ALA A 187 -4.23 -29.67 9.84
N LYS A 188 -5.14 -28.81 10.30
CA LYS A 188 -6.06 -29.03 11.42
C LYS A 188 -7.49 -29.40 10.98
N GLY A 189 -7.69 -29.75 9.71
CA GLY A 189 -8.96 -30.23 9.17
C GLY A 189 -9.83 -29.20 8.44
N SER A 190 -9.39 -27.93 8.34
CA SER A 190 -10.09 -26.94 7.51
C SER A 190 -10.09 -27.33 6.02
N GLN A 191 -11.17 -27.01 5.31
CA GLN A 191 -11.30 -27.19 3.86
C GLN A 191 -10.96 -25.91 3.07
N GLU A 192 -10.35 -24.91 3.72
CA GLU A 192 -9.89 -23.69 3.06
C GLU A 192 -8.87 -24.02 1.95
N VAL A 193 -9.08 -23.38 0.80
CA VAL A 193 -8.14 -23.39 -0.33
C VAL A 193 -7.31 -22.12 -0.28
N GLU A 194 -6.05 -22.17 -0.70
CA GLU A 194 -5.21 -20.98 -0.83
C GLU A 194 -5.84 -19.93 -1.74
N VAL A 195 -5.49 -18.68 -1.48
CA VAL A 195 -5.91 -17.51 -2.27
C VAL A 195 -4.92 -17.30 -3.40
N LYS A 196 -5.42 -17.09 -4.60
CA LYS A 196 -4.62 -16.76 -5.78
C LYS A 196 -4.43 -15.25 -5.89
N PRO A 197 -3.37 -14.76 -6.58
CA PRO A 197 -3.19 -13.33 -6.80
C PRO A 197 -4.41 -12.63 -7.42
N GLU A 198 -5.09 -13.29 -8.36
CA GLU A 198 -6.28 -12.76 -9.03
C GLU A 198 -7.50 -12.57 -8.10
N GLU A 199 -7.49 -13.22 -6.93
CA GLU A 199 -8.49 -13.12 -5.86
C GLU A 199 -8.07 -12.09 -4.77
N CYS A 200 -6.99 -11.34 -4.99
CA CYS A 200 -6.51 -10.30 -4.08
C CYS A 200 -6.91 -8.90 -4.55
N LEU A 201 -7.26 -8.05 -3.59
CA LEU A 201 -7.40 -6.60 -3.78
C LEU A 201 -6.31 -5.89 -2.98
N VAL A 202 -5.42 -5.20 -3.69
CA VAL A 202 -4.43 -4.30 -3.08
C VAL A 202 -5.08 -2.93 -2.92
N PHE A 203 -4.96 -2.34 -1.73
CA PHE A 203 -5.31 -0.95 -1.48
C PHE A 203 -4.03 -0.14 -1.43
N GLU A 204 -3.97 0.95 -2.19
CA GLU A 204 -2.76 1.76 -2.39
C GLU A 204 -3.09 3.22 -2.65
N ASP A 205 -2.21 4.12 -2.25
CA ASP A 205 -2.29 5.55 -2.51
C ASP A 205 -1.20 6.01 -3.52
N SER A 206 -0.11 5.26 -3.64
CA SER A 206 1.09 5.60 -4.37
C SER A 206 1.14 4.95 -5.76
N VAL A 207 1.81 5.61 -6.70
CA VAL A 207 1.99 5.06 -8.05
C VAL A 207 2.90 3.82 -8.08
N PRO A 208 4.06 3.78 -7.40
CA PRO A 208 4.89 2.57 -7.33
C PRO A 208 4.16 1.39 -6.69
N GLY A 209 3.33 1.64 -5.69
CA GLY A 209 2.54 0.62 -5.02
C GLY A 209 1.43 0.05 -5.90
N VAL A 210 0.72 0.90 -6.64
CA VAL A 210 -0.22 0.43 -7.67
C VAL A 210 0.49 -0.49 -8.65
N GLU A 211 1.63 -0.06 -9.19
CA GLU A 211 2.43 -0.88 -10.11
C GLU A 211 2.84 -2.23 -9.50
N ALA A 212 3.30 -2.25 -8.25
CA ALA A 212 3.63 -3.49 -7.53
C ALA A 212 2.44 -4.44 -7.42
N GLY A 213 1.25 -3.94 -7.07
CA GLY A 213 0.03 -4.74 -7.01
C GLY A 213 -0.37 -5.32 -8.37
N ARG A 214 -0.28 -4.52 -9.44
CA ARG A 214 -0.57 -4.98 -10.81
C ARG A 214 0.44 -6.03 -11.29
N ARG A 215 1.73 -5.84 -11.04
CA ARG A 215 2.79 -6.83 -11.34
C ARG A 215 2.66 -8.12 -10.54
N ALA A 216 2.07 -8.05 -9.35
CA ALA A 216 1.75 -9.24 -8.55
C ALA A 216 0.61 -10.07 -9.16
N GLY A 217 -0.08 -9.55 -10.17
CA GLY A 217 -1.25 -10.19 -10.78
C GLY A 217 -2.52 -10.01 -9.93
N MET A 218 -2.61 -8.90 -9.20
CA MET A 218 -3.71 -8.59 -8.29
C MET A 218 -4.58 -7.45 -8.83
N GLN A 219 -5.82 -7.37 -8.34
CA GLN A 219 -6.65 -6.18 -8.52
C GLN A 219 -6.13 -5.09 -7.58
N VAL A 220 -6.25 -3.83 -7.99
CA VAL A 220 -5.78 -2.67 -7.21
C VAL A 220 -6.87 -1.62 -7.11
N LEU A 221 -7.07 -1.11 -5.89
CA LEU A 221 -7.83 0.09 -5.61
C LEU A 221 -6.85 1.22 -5.26
N TRP A 222 -6.77 2.21 -6.15
CA TRP A 222 -5.93 3.39 -5.98
C TRP A 222 -6.73 4.51 -5.30
N VAL A 223 -6.22 5.03 -4.17
CA VAL A 223 -6.81 6.10 -3.36
C VAL A 223 -5.80 7.23 -3.20
N PRO A 224 -5.50 7.99 -4.28
CA PRO A 224 -4.44 8.98 -4.24
C PRO A 224 -4.83 10.21 -3.42
N HIS A 225 -3.83 10.77 -2.73
CA HIS A 225 -3.92 12.14 -2.25
C HIS A 225 -4.21 13.11 -3.43
N PRO A 226 -5.07 14.15 -3.27
CA PRO A 226 -5.44 15.06 -4.37
C PRO A 226 -4.26 15.72 -5.09
N GLY A 227 -3.21 16.05 -4.34
CA GLY A 227 -1.97 16.59 -4.91
C GLY A 227 -1.21 15.59 -5.79
N LEU A 228 -1.19 14.30 -5.43
CA LEU A 228 -0.62 13.26 -6.30
C LEU A 228 -1.46 13.10 -7.55
N LEU A 229 -2.80 13.04 -7.41
CA LEU A 229 -3.72 12.92 -8.54
C LEU A 229 -3.52 14.06 -9.55
N ASN A 230 -3.28 15.28 -9.07
CA ASN A 230 -3.02 16.43 -9.94
C ASN A 230 -1.72 16.28 -10.77
N GLU A 231 -0.65 15.69 -10.22
CA GLU A 231 0.59 15.41 -10.97
C GLU A 231 0.37 14.37 -12.08
N TYR A 232 -0.63 13.50 -11.92
CA TYR A 232 -0.99 12.44 -12.87
C TYR A 232 -2.25 12.74 -13.68
N LYS A 233 -2.69 14.00 -13.75
CA LYS A 233 -3.86 14.39 -14.51
C LYS A 233 -3.74 13.98 -15.98
N GLY A 234 -4.69 13.18 -16.46
CA GLY A 234 -4.70 12.63 -17.82
C GLY A 234 -3.81 11.39 -18.01
N LYS A 235 -3.20 10.87 -16.94
CA LYS A 235 -2.39 9.64 -16.93
C LYS A 235 -2.93 8.58 -15.96
N GLU A 236 -4.16 8.75 -15.48
CA GLU A 236 -4.75 7.91 -14.46
C GLU A 236 -4.89 6.46 -14.95
N LYS A 237 -5.18 6.26 -16.23
CA LYS A 237 -5.30 4.94 -16.85
C LYS A 237 -3.98 4.19 -16.86
N GLU A 238 -2.88 4.88 -17.13
CA GLU A 238 -1.53 4.35 -17.12
C GLU A 238 -1.11 3.95 -15.70
N VAL A 239 -1.47 4.76 -14.70
CA VAL A 239 -1.28 4.42 -13.28
C VAL A 239 -2.06 3.17 -12.93
N LEU A 240 -3.36 3.10 -13.23
CA LEU A 240 -4.22 1.95 -12.92
C LEU A 240 -3.80 0.66 -13.64
N ALA A 241 -3.16 0.78 -14.81
CA ALA A 241 -2.53 -0.34 -15.50
C ALA A 241 -1.22 -0.79 -14.84
N GLY A 242 -0.60 0.04 -14.00
CA GLY A 242 0.76 -0.18 -13.47
C GLY A 242 1.85 0.11 -14.51
N SER A 243 1.55 0.97 -15.49
CA SER A 243 2.41 1.25 -16.66
C SER A 243 2.91 2.70 -16.71
N SER A 244 2.68 3.47 -15.65
CA SER A 244 3.00 4.90 -15.57
C SER A 244 4.49 5.25 -15.65
N GLY A 245 5.38 4.25 -15.68
CA GLY A 245 6.71 4.39 -16.27
C GLY A 245 7.70 5.22 -15.46
N MET A 246 7.44 5.49 -14.17
CA MET A 246 8.47 6.02 -13.29
C MET A 246 9.41 4.88 -12.85
N GLU A 247 10.43 4.64 -13.68
CA GLU A 247 11.65 3.82 -13.42
C GLU A 247 11.79 2.46 -14.11
N HIS A 248 11.37 2.35 -15.37
CA HIS A 248 11.95 1.31 -16.24
C HIS A 248 13.43 1.54 -16.57
N ALA A 249 13.97 2.76 -16.39
CA ALA A 249 15.35 3.08 -16.75
C ALA A 249 16.38 2.63 -15.68
N GLU A 250 16.03 2.65 -14.39
CA GLU A 250 17.00 2.37 -13.31
C GLU A 250 17.00 0.89 -12.87
N LEU A 251 15.87 0.18 -12.97
CA LEU A 251 15.83 -1.28 -12.77
C LEU A 251 16.68 -2.05 -13.80
N ASN A 252 16.92 -1.45 -14.98
CA ASN A 252 17.81 -2.00 -16.01
C ASN A 252 19.29 -1.66 -15.80
N ALA A 253 19.62 -0.71 -14.92
CA ALA A 253 21.01 -0.27 -14.66
C ALA A 253 21.71 -1.10 -13.57
N ALA A 254 20.96 -1.75 -12.69
CA ALA A 254 21.46 -2.78 -11.79
C ALA A 254 21.50 -4.11 -12.56
N GLY A 255 22.62 -4.37 -13.23
CA GLY A 255 22.81 -5.54 -14.09
C GLY A 255 22.24 -6.84 -13.51
N ASP A 256 21.48 -7.56 -14.35
CA ASP A 256 21.04 -8.94 -14.20
C ASP A 256 19.71 -9.22 -13.44
N GLN A 257 18.63 -8.45 -13.67
CA GLN A 257 17.28 -8.82 -13.18
C GLN A 257 16.09 -8.54 -14.15
N SER A 258 16.34 -8.29 -15.43
CA SER A 258 15.27 -8.01 -16.41
C SER A 258 14.32 -9.19 -16.67
N ASP A 259 14.73 -10.43 -16.34
CA ASP A 259 13.99 -11.65 -16.69
C ASP A 259 12.84 -12.04 -15.74
N MET A 260 12.63 -11.34 -14.61
CA MET A 260 11.72 -11.81 -13.55
C MET A 260 10.60 -10.83 -13.14
N LEU A 261 10.55 -9.62 -13.70
CA LEU A 261 9.44 -8.70 -13.45
C LEU A 261 8.31 -9.01 -14.44
N LYS A 262 7.24 -9.65 -13.95
CA LYS A 262 5.99 -9.78 -14.73
C LYS A 262 5.58 -8.41 -15.26
N ALA A 263 5.17 -8.37 -16.53
CA ALA A 263 4.60 -7.18 -17.11
C ALA A 263 3.42 -6.69 -16.24
N PRO A 264 3.24 -5.37 -16.09
CA PRO A 264 2.08 -4.84 -15.39
C PRO A 264 0.79 -5.18 -16.14
N GLY A 265 -0.34 -4.71 -15.63
CA GLY A 265 -1.65 -4.92 -16.23
C GLY A 265 -1.86 -4.16 -17.53
N LYS A 266 -3.08 -4.22 -18.08
CA LYS A 266 -3.45 -3.50 -19.29
C LYS A 266 -4.32 -2.30 -18.96
N ILE A 267 -4.22 -1.25 -19.77
CA ILE A 267 -5.15 -0.11 -19.71
C ILE A 267 -6.57 -0.62 -19.95
N ASP A 268 -7.51 -0.12 -19.15
CA ASP A 268 -8.95 -0.39 -19.25
C ASP A 268 -9.34 -1.89 -19.10
N ASP A 269 -8.51 -2.73 -18.46
CA ASP A 269 -8.85 -4.13 -18.17
C ASP A 269 -9.78 -4.31 -16.94
N GLY A 270 -10.07 -3.23 -16.23
CA GLY A 270 -10.98 -3.19 -15.08
C GLY A 270 -10.37 -3.65 -13.75
N TRP A 271 -9.13 -4.13 -13.74
CA TRP A 271 -8.48 -4.63 -12.52
C TRP A 271 -7.88 -3.51 -11.66
N GLY A 272 -7.63 -2.33 -12.22
CA GLY A 272 -7.30 -1.12 -11.49
C GLY A 272 -8.52 -0.21 -11.39
N ARG A 273 -8.88 0.25 -10.19
CA ARG A 273 -9.93 1.24 -9.98
C ARG A 273 -9.43 2.38 -9.10
N ARG A 274 -9.98 3.57 -9.28
CA ARG A 274 -9.70 4.74 -8.42
C ARG A 274 -10.94 5.10 -7.61
N ILE A 275 -10.75 5.41 -6.34
CA ILE A 275 -11.73 6.14 -5.52
C ILE A 275 -11.03 7.32 -4.82
N GLU A 276 -11.79 8.22 -4.22
CA GLU A 276 -11.26 9.44 -3.59
C GLU A 276 -10.93 9.23 -2.12
N THR A 277 -11.81 8.52 -1.40
CA THR A 277 -11.64 8.13 0.00
C THR A 277 -12.07 6.67 0.17
N LEU A 278 -11.77 6.07 1.32
CA LEU A 278 -12.24 4.72 1.64
C LEU A 278 -13.68 4.70 2.19
N GLU A 279 -14.35 5.86 2.22
CA GLU A 279 -15.75 5.96 2.60
C GLU A 279 -16.65 5.31 1.56
N ALA A 280 -17.75 4.69 2.01
CA ALA A 280 -18.70 4.01 1.14
C ALA A 280 -18.05 2.99 0.17
N PHE A 281 -17.02 2.26 0.63
CA PHE A 281 -16.32 1.27 -0.17
C PHE A 281 -17.29 0.25 -0.82
N PRO A 282 -17.22 0.02 -2.14
CA PRO A 282 -18.23 -0.71 -2.89
C PRO A 282 -18.01 -2.24 -2.85
N TYR A 283 -18.31 -2.87 -1.70
CA TYR A 283 -18.08 -4.30 -1.44
C TYR A 283 -18.62 -5.24 -2.54
N ASP A 284 -19.83 -4.98 -3.05
CA ASP A 284 -20.49 -5.83 -4.06
C ASP A 284 -19.72 -5.92 -5.37
N VAL A 285 -19.02 -4.83 -5.76
CA VAL A 285 -18.22 -4.78 -6.99
C VAL A 285 -17.00 -5.71 -6.90
N TYR A 286 -16.62 -6.12 -5.69
CA TYR A 286 -15.53 -7.04 -5.39
C TYR A 286 -16.03 -8.43 -4.96
N GLY A 287 -17.35 -8.65 -4.92
CA GLY A 287 -17.94 -9.90 -4.44
C GLY A 287 -17.70 -10.15 -2.95
N ILE A 288 -17.53 -9.09 -2.16
CA ILE A 288 -17.34 -9.17 -0.71
C ILE A 288 -18.70 -9.04 -0.04
N LYS A 289 -19.05 -10.01 0.81
CA LYS A 289 -20.30 -9.99 1.59
C LYS A 289 -20.04 -9.50 3.01
N ILE A 290 -20.61 -8.36 3.36
CA ILE A 290 -20.60 -7.85 4.73
C ILE A 290 -21.87 -8.32 5.45
N ASN A 291 -21.71 -8.92 6.62
CA ASN A 291 -22.86 -9.27 7.47
C ASN A 291 -23.26 -8.04 8.29
N ASP A 292 -24.49 -7.55 8.11
CA ASP A 292 -25.06 -6.37 8.80
C ASP A 292 -25.24 -6.52 10.32
N ALA A 293 -24.75 -7.60 10.94
CA ALA A 293 -24.93 -7.91 12.36
C ALA A 293 -24.01 -7.09 13.30
N ALA A 294 -23.53 -5.91 12.89
CA ALA A 294 -22.59 -5.07 13.65
C ALA A 294 -23.23 -3.84 14.32
N SER A 295 -24.56 -3.82 14.47
CA SER A 295 -25.30 -2.71 15.11
C SER A 295 -25.47 -2.81 16.63
N THR A 296 -24.96 -3.84 17.32
CA THR A 296 -25.21 -4.01 18.78
C THR A 296 -24.02 -4.42 19.65
N GLY A 297 -22.79 -4.08 19.27
CA GLY A 297 -21.62 -4.31 20.13
C GLY A 297 -20.75 -3.06 20.19
N LYS A 298 -20.78 -2.35 21.32
CA LYS A 298 -19.81 -1.30 21.63
C LYS A 298 -18.39 -1.90 21.58
N LEU A 299 -17.48 -1.15 20.95
CA LEU A 299 -16.03 -1.32 21.07
C LEU A 299 -15.62 -1.35 22.54
#